data_AF-A0A9N7PL21-F1
#
_entry.id   AF-A0A9N7PL21-F1
#
_cell.length_a   1.000
_cell.length_b   1.000
_cell.length_c   1.000
_cell.angle_alpha   90.00
_cell.angle_beta   90.00
_cell.angle_gamma   90.00
#
_symmetry.space_group_name_H-M   'P 1'
#
loop_
_entity.id
_entity.type
_entity.pdbx_description
1 polymer ?
#
loop_
_entity_poly.entity_id
_entity_poly.type
_entity_poly.pdbx_seq_one_letter_code
_entity_poly.pdbx_strand_id
1 'polypeptide(L)'
;MYIAFGRRVVDSEEVRNTIVDNSEFRIVKDMSKGSKREDIVAFNLSIDIGILREVLEDDYDLNQLSEDELFEEYLSLAEELATDIEEFCPDESLIDIKAYKLDESDNDIKLVMVIAHEELGEPKLRDVMKRLLTQVE
;
A
#
# COMPACT_ATOMS: atom_id res chain seq x y z
N MET A 1 -15.93 -5.95 -4.32
CA MET A 1 -15.80 -7.15 -5.18
C MET A 1 -15.58 -8.33 -4.25
N TYR A 2 -16.30 -9.43 -4.43
CA TYR A 2 -16.11 -10.61 -3.57
C TYR A 2 -14.89 -11.42 -4.00
N ILE A 3 -14.02 -11.72 -3.04
CA ILE A 3 -12.72 -12.37 -3.23
C ILE A 3 -12.68 -13.64 -2.38
N ALA A 4 -12.21 -14.74 -2.97
CA ALA A 4 -12.01 -15.98 -2.25
C ALA A 4 -10.77 -15.85 -1.34
N PHE A 5 -10.97 -16.00 -0.03
CA PHE A 5 -9.92 -15.80 0.95
C PHE A 5 -9.86 -17.01 1.88
N GLY A 6 -9.00 -17.98 1.56
CA GLY A 6 -9.01 -19.29 2.20
C GLY A 6 -10.38 -19.97 2.06
N ARG A 7 -11.06 -20.18 3.19
CA ARG A 7 -12.42 -20.78 3.23
C ARG A 7 -13.57 -19.77 3.33
N ARG A 8 -13.26 -18.47 3.34
CA ARG A 8 -14.25 -17.39 3.43
C ARG A 8 -14.26 -16.55 2.16
N VAL A 9 -15.25 -15.67 2.09
CA VAL A 9 -15.36 -14.64 1.05
C VAL A 9 -15.20 -13.30 1.74
N VAL A 10 -14.34 -12.45 1.18
CA VAL A 10 -14.08 -11.08 1.65
C VAL A 10 -14.58 -10.11 0.59
N ASP A 11 -15.20 -9.01 1.01
CA ASP A 11 -15.55 -7.92 0.09
C ASP A 11 -14.41 -6.90 0.02
N SER A 12 -13.85 -6.69 -1.17
CA SER A 12 -12.83 -5.66 -1.39
C SER A 12 -13.32 -4.26 -1.01
N GLU A 13 -14.62 -3.98 -1.07
CA GLU A 13 -15.16 -2.68 -0.68
C GLU A 13 -15.16 -2.48 0.83
N GLU A 14 -15.43 -3.55 1.60
CA GLU A 14 -15.29 -3.52 3.07
C GLU A 14 -13.84 -3.27 3.46
N VAL A 15 -12.89 -4.02 2.88
CA VAL A 15 -11.45 -3.82 3.13
C VAL A 15 -11.04 -2.39 2.79
N ARG A 16 -11.47 -1.87 1.63
CA ARG A 16 -11.21 -0.49 1.20
C ARG A 16 -11.67 0.52 2.26
N ASN A 17 -12.89 0.39 2.74
CA ASN A 17 -13.47 1.33 3.69
C ASN A 17 -12.76 1.25 5.04
N THR A 18 -12.44 0.04 5.52
CA THR A 18 -11.67 -0.12 6.76
C THR A 18 -10.31 0.57 6.68
N ILE A 19 -9.59 0.46 5.55
CA ILE A 19 -8.30 1.14 5.37
C ILE A 19 -8.48 2.67 5.43
N VAL A 20 -9.43 3.21 4.68
CA VAL A 20 -9.66 4.67 4.61
C VAL A 20 -10.14 5.24 5.94
N ASP A 21 -10.95 4.50 6.70
CA ASP A 21 -11.53 4.98 7.96
C ASP A 21 -10.55 4.89 9.14
N ASN A 22 -9.47 4.10 9.01
CA ASN A 22 -8.52 3.82 10.11
C ASN A 22 -7.06 4.15 9.78
N SER A 23 -6.78 4.81 8.65
CA SER A 23 -5.42 5.21 8.29
C SER A 23 -5.40 6.55 7.54
N GLU A 24 -4.22 7.14 7.44
CA GLU A 24 -3.98 8.36 6.66
C GLU A 24 -3.90 8.10 5.14
N PHE A 25 -4.00 6.83 4.71
CA PHE A 25 -3.89 6.45 3.31
C PHE A 25 -5.21 6.66 2.56
N ARG A 26 -5.07 7.22 1.36
CA ARG A 26 -6.17 7.34 0.39
C ARG A 26 -6.07 6.22 -0.64
N ILE A 27 -7.23 5.70 -1.04
CA ILE A 27 -7.31 4.71 -2.11
C ILE A 27 -7.47 5.44 -3.44
N VAL A 28 -6.41 5.47 -4.25
CA VAL A 28 -6.39 6.06 -5.60
C VAL A 28 -7.17 5.18 -6.58
N LYS A 29 -6.94 3.86 -6.51
CA LYS A 29 -7.52 2.91 -7.48
C LYS A 29 -7.61 1.50 -6.91
N ASP A 30 -8.72 0.81 -7.18
CA ASP A 30 -8.82 -0.65 -7.02
C ASP A 30 -8.11 -1.36 -8.18
N MET A 31 -7.09 -2.15 -7.82
CA MET A 31 -6.23 -2.89 -8.75
C MET A 31 -6.50 -4.40 -8.73
N SER A 32 -7.48 -4.87 -7.95
CA SER A 32 -7.77 -6.30 -7.74
C SER A 32 -8.01 -7.03 -9.07
N LYS A 33 -8.76 -6.43 -10.00
CA LYS A 33 -8.97 -7.00 -11.36
C LYS A 33 -7.68 -7.08 -12.18
N GLY A 34 -6.77 -6.13 -12.00
CA GLY A 34 -5.46 -6.07 -12.68
C GLY A 34 -4.51 -7.20 -12.24
N SER A 35 -4.77 -7.82 -11.08
CA SER A 35 -4.02 -8.98 -10.62
C SER A 35 -4.25 -10.22 -11.51
N LYS A 36 -5.39 -10.28 -12.21
CA LYS A 36 -5.91 -11.45 -12.96
C LYS A 36 -6.20 -12.65 -12.05
N ARG A 37 -6.57 -12.40 -10.80
CA ARG A 37 -6.86 -13.40 -9.78
C ARG A 37 -8.13 -13.06 -9.03
N GLU A 38 -8.83 -14.09 -8.56
CA GLU A 38 -10.09 -13.97 -7.80
C GLU A 38 -9.85 -14.11 -6.28
N ASP A 39 -8.61 -14.37 -5.87
CA ASP A 39 -8.16 -14.60 -4.49
C ASP A 39 -7.23 -13.48 -3.97
N ILE A 40 -7.26 -12.30 -4.59
CA ILE A 40 -6.40 -11.16 -4.24
C ILE A 40 -7.20 -9.85 -4.20
N VAL A 41 -6.99 -9.08 -3.14
CA VAL A 41 -7.32 -7.66 -3.07
C VAL A 41 -6.06 -6.87 -3.41
N ALA A 42 -6.18 -5.83 -4.23
CA ALA A 42 -5.06 -4.92 -4.46
C ALA A 42 -5.52 -3.48 -4.62
N PHE A 43 -4.76 -2.55 -4.04
CA PHE A 43 -5.04 -1.12 -4.09
C PHE A 43 -3.81 -0.33 -4.48
N ASN A 44 -4.04 0.75 -5.23
CA ASN A 44 -3.09 1.86 -5.32
C ASN A 44 -3.44 2.85 -4.21
N LEU A 45 -2.48 3.10 -3.33
CA LEU A 45 -2.58 3.99 -2.18
C LEU A 45 -1.84 5.29 -2.44
N SER A 46 -2.23 6.33 -1.72
CA SER A 46 -1.56 7.62 -1.66
C SER A 46 -1.49 8.08 -0.21
N ILE A 47 -0.36 8.68 0.18
CA ILE A 47 -0.20 9.37 1.46
C ILE A 47 0.44 10.74 1.22
N ASP A 48 -0.15 11.77 1.84
CA ASP A 48 0.28 13.15 1.71
C ASP A 48 1.69 13.35 2.31
N ILE A 49 2.58 14.01 1.58
CA ILE A 49 3.94 14.28 2.08
C ILE A 49 3.93 15.14 3.34
N GLY A 50 2.92 16.00 3.53
CA GLY A 50 2.78 16.78 4.76
C GLY A 50 2.73 15.89 6.00
N ILE A 51 1.99 14.76 5.93
CA ILE A 51 1.90 13.79 7.02
C ILE A 51 3.26 13.13 7.25
N LEU A 52 3.92 12.69 6.17
CA LEU A 52 5.25 12.08 6.26
C LEU A 52 6.29 13.05 6.83
N ARG A 53 6.22 14.33 6.46
CA ARG A 53 7.09 15.39 6.97
C ARG A 53 6.91 15.62 8.45
N GLU A 54 5.67 15.73 8.91
CA GLU A 54 5.38 15.91 10.32
C GLU A 54 6.00 14.78 11.16
N VAL A 55 5.94 13.54 10.67
CA VAL A 55 6.56 12.39 11.34
C VAL A 55 8.10 12.44 11.25
N LEU A 56 8.69 12.73 10.09
CA LEU A 56 10.16 12.77 9.97
C LEU A 56 10.80 13.94 10.72
N GLU A 57 10.12 15.09 10.83
CA GLU A 57 10.62 16.27 11.55
C GLU A 57 10.78 16.02 13.06
N ASP A 58 10.11 15.01 13.62
CA ASP A 58 10.29 14.60 15.01
C ASP A 58 11.68 13.96 15.27
N ASP A 59 12.25 13.29 14.26
CA ASP A 59 13.51 12.54 14.36
C ASP A 59 14.69 13.19 13.60
N TYR A 60 14.42 14.01 12.59
CA TYR A 60 15.42 14.54 11.66
C TYR A 60 15.30 16.06 11.46
N ASP A 61 16.44 16.75 11.35
CA ASP A 61 16.48 18.10 10.77
C ASP A 61 16.47 17.99 9.24
N LEU A 62 15.27 18.06 8.65
CA LEU A 62 15.06 17.88 7.21
C LEU A 62 15.89 18.85 6.35
N ASN A 63 16.33 19.99 6.88
CA ASN A 63 17.15 20.94 6.15
C ASN A 63 18.58 20.45 5.88
N GLN A 64 18.99 19.36 6.55
CA GLN A 64 20.31 18.75 6.38
C GLN A 64 20.31 17.61 5.35
N LEU A 65 19.13 17.16 4.92
CA LEU A 65 18.98 16.13 3.90
C LEU A 65 18.96 16.77 2.51
N SER A 66 19.59 16.11 1.55
CA SER A 66 19.39 16.41 0.13
C SER A 66 17.97 16.02 -0.31
N GLU A 67 17.52 16.54 -1.45
CA GLU A 67 16.22 16.18 -2.02
C GLU A 67 16.10 14.68 -2.31
N ASP A 68 17.18 14.05 -2.79
CA ASP A 68 17.23 12.61 -3.06
C ASP A 68 17.14 11.79 -1.76
N GLU A 69 17.88 12.18 -0.71
CA GLU A 69 17.80 11.51 0.59
C GLU A 69 16.40 11.66 1.19
N LEU A 70 15.84 12.87 1.16
CA LEU A 70 14.50 13.14 1.68
C LEU A 70 13.42 12.33 0.93
N PHE A 71 13.58 12.16 -0.38
CA PHE A 71 12.69 11.34 -1.18
C PHE A 71 12.74 9.85 -0.76
N GLU A 72 13.92 9.28 -0.58
CA GLU A 72 14.08 7.88 -0.13
C GLU A 72 13.53 7.68 1.29
N GLU A 73 13.70 8.67 2.18
CA GLU A 73 13.10 8.64 3.52
C GLU A 73 11.56 8.68 3.44
N TYR A 74 10.97 9.51 2.56
CA TYR A 74 9.52 9.49 2.35
C TYR A 74 9.00 8.16 1.81
N LEU A 75 9.70 7.54 0.86
CA LEU A 75 9.32 6.22 0.36
C LEU A 75 9.35 5.17 1.47
N SER A 76 10.43 5.16 2.26
CA SER A 76 10.64 4.19 3.33
C SER A 76 9.61 4.37 4.45
N LEU A 77 9.38 5.61 4.89
CA LEU A 77 8.39 5.90 5.91
C LEU A 77 6.96 5.59 5.43
N ALA A 78 6.64 5.87 4.18
CA ALA A 78 5.32 5.53 3.64
C ALA A 78 5.08 4.01 3.64
N GLU A 79 6.10 3.20 3.32
CA GLU A 79 6.00 1.74 3.44
C GLU A 79 5.86 1.30 4.89
N GLU A 80 6.61 1.89 5.81
CA GLU A 80 6.55 1.60 7.25
C GLU A 80 5.16 1.87 7.81
N LEU A 81 4.61 3.07 7.62
CA LEU A 81 3.26 3.44 8.07
C LEU A 81 2.19 2.56 7.42
N ALA A 82 2.41 2.10 6.20
CA ALA A 82 1.46 1.23 5.53
C ALA A 82 1.46 -0.18 6.12
N THR A 83 2.50 -0.61 6.85
CA THR A 83 2.49 -1.92 7.52
C THR A 83 1.42 -2.02 8.61
N ASP A 84 1.06 -0.89 9.25
CA ASP A 84 -0.02 -0.84 10.24
C ASP A 84 -1.39 -1.22 9.66
N ILE A 85 -1.56 -1.09 8.32
CA ILE A 85 -2.79 -1.52 7.65
C ILE A 85 -3.02 -3.05 7.79
N GLU A 86 -1.98 -3.83 8.05
CA GLU A 86 -2.09 -5.25 8.32
C GLU A 86 -3.05 -5.56 9.47
N GLU A 87 -3.11 -4.70 10.50
CA GLU A 87 -4.02 -4.85 11.64
C GLU A 87 -5.50 -4.80 11.27
N PHE A 88 -5.82 -4.17 10.13
CA PHE A 88 -7.18 -4.02 9.62
C PHE A 88 -7.56 -5.06 8.58
N CYS A 89 -6.60 -5.91 8.19
CA CYS A 89 -6.81 -6.95 7.20
C CYS A 89 -7.44 -8.20 7.82
N PRO A 90 -8.10 -9.06 7.03
CA PRO A 90 -8.64 -10.31 7.54
C PRO A 90 -7.52 -11.19 8.13
N ASP A 91 -7.81 -11.97 9.18
CA ASP A 91 -6.87 -12.99 9.70
C ASP A 91 -6.25 -13.86 8.59
N GLU A 92 -5.05 -14.38 8.82
CA GLU A 92 -4.33 -15.23 7.84
C GLU A 92 -4.01 -14.48 6.52
N SER A 93 -3.93 -13.15 6.59
CA SER A 93 -3.47 -12.31 5.49
C SER A 93 -1.97 -12.41 5.29
N LEU A 94 -1.58 -12.43 4.03
CA LEU A 94 -0.24 -12.20 3.55
C LEU A 94 -0.27 -10.92 2.72
N ILE A 95 0.49 -9.93 3.14
CA ILE A 95 0.48 -8.58 2.57
C ILE A 95 1.85 -8.25 1.99
N ASP A 96 1.85 -7.58 0.84
CA ASP A 96 3.05 -6.98 0.23
C ASP A 96 2.69 -5.53 -0.12
N ILE A 97 3.56 -4.60 0.25
CA ILE A 97 3.36 -3.15 0.08
C ILE A 97 4.62 -2.59 -0.53
N LYS A 98 4.46 -1.75 -1.56
CA LYS A 98 5.57 -1.06 -2.21
C LYS A 98 5.26 0.37 -2.57
N ALA A 99 6.02 1.31 -2.03
CA ALA A 99 6.09 2.66 -2.54
C ALA A 99 6.86 2.66 -3.86
N TYR A 100 6.41 3.48 -4.82
CA TYR A 100 6.99 3.45 -6.17
C TYR A 100 7.21 4.82 -6.81
N LYS A 101 6.57 5.87 -6.30
CA LYS A 101 6.65 7.20 -6.90
C LYS A 101 6.28 8.30 -5.91
N LEU A 102 7.01 9.41 -6.00
CA LEU A 102 6.56 10.73 -5.55
C LEU A 102 5.77 11.39 -6.68
N ASP A 103 4.51 11.74 -6.42
CA ASP A 103 3.71 12.55 -7.34
C ASP A 103 3.81 14.03 -6.96
N GLU A 104 4.64 14.78 -7.69
CA GLU A 104 4.83 16.22 -7.45
C GLU A 104 3.55 17.04 -7.67
N SER A 105 2.59 16.54 -8.46
CA SER A 105 1.36 17.29 -8.74
C SER A 105 0.38 17.23 -7.57
N ASP A 106 0.25 16.04 -6.98
CA ASP A 106 -0.62 15.81 -5.82
C ASP A 106 0.12 15.98 -4.48
N ASN A 107 1.46 16.13 -4.52
CA ASN A 107 2.35 16.20 -3.37
C ASN A 107 2.20 15.00 -2.41
N ASP A 108 2.17 13.80 -2.98
CA ASP A 108 1.98 12.55 -2.25
C ASP A 108 2.94 11.43 -2.68
N ILE A 109 3.13 10.44 -1.81
CA ILE A 109 3.79 9.19 -2.15
C ILE A 109 2.73 8.18 -2.57
N LYS A 110 2.93 7.55 -3.73
CA LYS A 110 2.07 6.48 -4.24
C LYS A 110 2.65 5.12 -3.88
N LEU A 111 1.76 4.21 -3.47
CA LEU A 111 2.10 2.83 -3.12
C LEU A 111 1.15 1.85 -3.79
N VAL A 112 1.61 0.61 -3.95
CA VAL A 112 0.76 -0.53 -4.28
C VAL A 112 0.73 -1.46 -3.07
N MET A 113 -0.47 -1.86 -2.67
CA MET A 113 -0.71 -2.88 -1.65
C MET A 113 -1.40 -4.09 -2.28
N VAL A 114 -0.96 -5.27 -1.90
CA VAL A 114 -1.55 -6.55 -2.29
C VAL A 114 -1.83 -7.36 -1.05
N ILE A 115 -3.08 -7.79 -0.88
CA ILE A 115 -3.55 -8.60 0.24
C ILE A 115 -4.07 -9.93 -0.33
N ALA A 116 -3.57 -11.04 0.20
CA ALA A 116 -3.99 -12.38 -0.15
C ALA A 116 -4.03 -13.27 1.08
N HIS A 117 -4.63 -14.45 0.98
CA HIS A 117 -4.55 -15.45 2.04
C HIS A 117 -3.14 -16.08 2.09
N GLU A 118 -2.66 -16.46 3.27
CA GLU A 118 -1.32 -17.04 3.50
C GLU A 118 -1.03 -18.27 2.62
N GLU A 119 -2.05 -19.08 2.30
CA GLU A 119 -1.95 -20.24 1.39
C GLU A 119 -1.43 -19.88 -0.02
N LEU A 120 -1.54 -18.61 -0.42
CA LEU A 120 -0.98 -18.14 -1.68
C LEU A 120 0.55 -18.33 -1.72
N GLY A 121 1.21 -18.00 -0.61
CA GLY A 121 2.66 -17.96 -0.45
C GLY A 121 3.34 -16.74 -1.08
N GLU A 122 4.41 -16.27 -0.42
CA GLU A 122 5.21 -15.10 -0.83
C GLU A 122 5.68 -15.10 -2.30
N PRO A 123 6.14 -16.23 -2.89
CA PRO A 123 6.64 -16.19 -4.27
C PRO A 123 5.57 -15.73 -5.26
N LYS A 124 4.34 -16.21 -5.08
CA LYS A 124 3.22 -15.81 -5.95
C LYS A 124 2.75 -14.39 -5.66
N LEU A 125 2.78 -13.97 -4.39
CA LEU A 125 2.45 -12.60 -4.01
C LEU A 125 3.40 -11.60 -4.66
N ARG A 126 4.72 -11.87 -4.61
CA ARG A 126 5.76 -11.06 -5.26
C ARG A 126 5.58 -10.99 -6.78
N ASP A 127 5.19 -12.09 -7.42
CA ASP A 127 4.90 -12.10 -8.87
C ASP A 127 3.68 -11.24 -9.22
N VAL A 128 2.67 -11.20 -8.35
CA VAL A 128 1.50 -10.32 -8.50
C VAL A 128 1.89 -8.86 -8.29
N MET A 129 2.65 -8.55 -7.23
CA MET A 129 3.15 -7.20 -6.95
C MET A 129 3.92 -6.64 -8.15
N LYS A 130 4.88 -7.39 -8.70
CA LYS A 130 5.64 -6.99 -9.90
C LYS A 130 4.72 -6.66 -11.08
N ARG A 131 3.67 -7.46 -11.31
CA ARG A 131 2.71 -7.24 -12.40
C ARG A 131 1.84 -6.01 -12.17
N LEU A 132 1.49 -5.71 -10.92
CA LEU A 132 0.69 -4.54 -10.59
C LEU A 132 1.51 -3.26 -10.68
N LEU A 133 2.78 -3.29 -10.29
CA LEU A 133 3.69 -2.16 -10.46
C LEU A 133 3.88 -1.76 -11.94
N THR A 134 3.82 -2.69 -12.89
CA THR A 134 3.82 -2.33 -14.32
C THR A 134 2.49 -1.75 -14.84
N GLN A 135 1.48 -1.60 -13.99
CA GLN A 135 0.15 -1.08 -14.35
C GLN A 135 -0.19 0.26 -13.67
N VAL A 136 0.71 0.76 -12.81
CA VAL A 136 0.57 2.07 -12.16
C VAL A 136 1.33 3.18 -12.89
N GLU A 137 2.12 2.82 -13.91
CA GLU A 137 2.65 3.74 -14.91
C GLU A 137 1.58 4.17 -15.93
#